data_AF-A0AAD6WKX7-F1
#
_entry.id   AF-A0AAD6WKX7-F1
#
_cell.length_a   1.000
_cell.length_b   1.000
_cell.length_c   1.000
_cell.angle_alpha   90.00
_cell.angle_beta   90.00
_cell.angle_gamma   90.00
#
_symmetry.space_group_name_H-M   'P 1'
#
loop_
_entity.id
_entity.type
_entity.pdbx_description
1 polymer ?
#
loop_
_entity_poly.entity_id
_entity_poly.type
_entity_poly.pdbx_seq_one_letter_code
_entity_poly.pdbx_strand_id
1 'polypeptide(L)' 'MRRWDDSAKMRKCGVSKTPGCSWIDVGARAHEFHAGGSLHHHSENIYQLLNEEMKR' A
#
# COMPACT_ATOMS: atom_id res chain seq x y z
N MET A 1 -15.01 15.12 -7.04
CA MET A 1 -15.24 13.76 -7.57
C MET A 1 -14.41 13.45 -8.83
N ARG A 2 -14.35 14.33 -9.86
CA ARG A 2 -13.75 14.04 -11.18
C ARG A 2 -12.29 13.53 -11.22
N ARG A 3 -11.41 13.96 -10.29
CA ARG A 3 -9.98 13.56 -10.30
C ARG A 3 -9.77 12.05 -10.10
N TRP A 4 -10.64 11.39 -9.34
CA TRP A 4 -10.56 9.94 -9.12
C TRP A 4 -11.01 9.15 -10.35
N ASP A 5 -11.99 9.66 -11.08
CA ASP A 5 -12.49 9.06 -12.33
C ASP A 5 -11.44 9.14 -13.44
N ASP A 6 -10.76 10.29 -13.59
CA ASP A 6 -9.69 10.45 -14.58
C ASP A 6 -8.51 9.53 -14.26
N SER A 7 -8.14 9.42 -12.98
CA SER A 7 -7.13 8.47 -12.50
C SER A 7 -7.52 7.01 -12.80
N ALA A 8 -8.81 6.67 -12.70
CA ALA A 8 -9.31 5.34 -13.05
C ALA A 8 -9.26 5.06 -14.56
N LYS A 9 -9.56 6.05 -15.41
CA LYS A 9 -9.42 5.94 -16.87
C LYS A 9 -7.96 5.70 -17.27
N MET A 10 -7.03 6.44 -16.69
CA MET A 10 -5.59 6.25 -16.93
C MET A 10 -5.14 4.81 -16.63
N ARG A 11 -5.59 4.24 -15.50
CA ARG A 11 -5.30 2.82 -15.16
C ARG A 11 -5.90 1.85 -16.17
N LYS A 12 -7.15 2.08 -16.61
CA LYS A 12 -7.81 1.24 -17.64
C LYS A 12 -7.10 1.28 -18.99
N CYS A 13 -6.44 2.38 -19.32
CA CYS A 13 -5.61 2.51 -20.52
C CYS A 13 -4.20 1.91 -20.38
N GLY A 14 -3.92 1.17 -19.29
CA GLY A 14 -2.65 0.49 -19.08
C GLY A 14 -1.53 1.39 -18.53
N VAL A 15 -1.85 2.62 -18.08
CA VAL A 15 -0.84 3.50 -17.48
C VAL A 15 -0.54 3.04 -16.05
N SER A 16 0.66 2.47 -15.89
CA SER A 16 1.22 2.05 -14.60
C SER A 16 2.03 3.19 -13.99
N LYS A 17 1.82 3.46 -12.71
CA LYS A 17 2.66 4.37 -11.93
C LYS A 17 3.63 3.53 -11.11
N THR A 18 4.82 4.07 -10.85
CA THR A 18 5.68 3.53 -9.80
C THR A 18 4.91 3.57 -8.47
N PRO A 19 4.80 2.44 -7.75
CA PRO A 19 4.20 2.43 -6.43
C PRO A 19 4.90 3.42 -5.50
N GLY A 20 4.13 4.07 -4.62
CA GLY A 20 4.73 4.78 -3.50
C GLY A 20 5.46 3.79 -2.60
N CYS A 21 6.57 4.21 -2.00
CA CYS A 21 7.32 3.37 -1.07
C CYS A 21 7.58 4.11 0.24
N SER A 22 7.44 3.41 1.35
CA SER A 22 7.77 3.87 2.69
C SER A 22 8.49 2.77 3.47
N TRP A 23 9.14 3.13 4.57
CA TRP A 23 9.79 2.17 5.45
C TRP A 23 9.75 2.62 6.89
N ILE A 24 9.96 1.67 7.80
CA ILE A 24 10.22 1.92 9.22
C ILE A 24 11.45 1.14 9.65
N ASP A 25 12.09 1.58 10.73
CA ASP A 25 13.21 0.85 11.35
C ASP A 25 12.70 0.12 12.61
N VAL A 26 12.94 -1.20 12.67
CA VAL A 26 12.64 -2.04 13.82
C VAL A 26 13.86 -2.89 14.11
N GLY A 27 14.46 -2.71 15.29
CA GLY A 27 15.60 -3.52 15.71
C GLY A 27 16.80 -3.42 14.77
N ALA A 28 17.12 -2.21 14.29
CA ALA A 28 18.19 -1.93 13.31
C ALA A 28 17.99 -2.61 11.95
N ARG A 29 16.73 -2.95 11.61
CA ARG A 29 16.33 -3.49 10.32
C ARG A 29 15.26 -2.60 9.70
N ALA A 30 15.50 -2.19 8.45
CA ALA A 30 14.50 -1.51 7.65
C ALA A 30 13.43 -2.51 7.16
N HIS A 31 12.17 -2.15 7.37
CA HIS A 31 11.00 -2.84 6.85
C HIS A 31 10.30 -1.94 5.83
N GLU A 32 10.31 -2.36 4.57
CA GLU A 32 9.79 -1.59 3.43
C GLU A 32 8.34 -1.97 3.08
N PHE A 33 7.56 -0.98 2.66
CA PHE A 33 6.15 -1.09 2.31
C PHE A 33 5.88 -0.40 0.98
N HIS A 34 5.35 -1.15 0.02
CA HIS A 34 4.92 -0.63 -1.27
C HIS A 34 3.41 -0.34 -1.25
N ALA A 35 3.01 0.81 -1.78
CA ALA A 35 1.62 1.20 -1.92
C ALA A 35 0.86 0.17 -2.78
N GLY A 36 -0.16 -0.47 -2.19
CA GLY A 36 -0.94 -1.52 -2.84
C GLY A 36 -0.21 -2.86 -3.02
N GLY A 37 0.97 -3.02 -2.44
CA GLY A 37 1.74 -4.26 -2.48
C GLY A 37 1.52 -5.15 -1.25
N SER A 38 1.68 -6.45 -1.43
CA SER A 38 1.64 -7.48 -0.35
C SER A 38 2.97 -8.23 -0.20
N LEU A 39 4.05 -7.69 -0.77
CA LEU A 39 5.37 -8.33 -0.86
C LEU A 39 6.06 -8.58 0.49
N HIS A 40 5.66 -7.89 1.56
CA HIS A 40 6.21 -8.13 2.89
C HIS A 40 5.76 -9.51 3.42
N HIS A 41 6.67 -10.32 3.96
CA HIS A 41 6.36 -11.68 4.44
C HIS A 41 5.31 -11.76 5.57
N HIS A 42 5.00 -10.63 6.19
CA HIS A 42 4.01 -10.48 7.26
C HIS A 42 2.84 -9.60 6.82
N SER A 43 2.68 -9.36 5.51
CA SER A 43 1.66 -8.45 4.99
C SER A 43 0.26 -8.82 5.48
N GLU A 44 -0.10 -10.10 5.46
CA GLU A 44 -1.39 -10.58 5.97
C GLU A 44 -1.62 -10.22 7.44
N ASN A 45 -0.69 -10.57 8.34
CA ASN A 45 -0.80 -10.26 9.77
C ASN A 45 -0.87 -8.75 10.03
N ILE A 46 -0.09 -7.95 9.30
CA ILE A 46 -0.07 -6.49 9.42
C ILE A 46 -1.44 -5.92 9.01
N TYR A 47 -2.00 -6.36 7.89
CA TYR A 47 -3.32 -5.88 7.44
C TYR A 47 -4.46 -6.36 8.33
N GLN A 48 -4.39 -7.58 8.88
CA GLN A 48 -5.36 -8.07 9.86
C GLN A 48 -5.36 -7.19 11.11
N LEU A 49 -4.20 -6.94 11.71
CA LEU A 49 -4.06 -6.06 12.87
C LEU A 49 -4.56 -4.65 12.58
N LEU A 50 -4.16 -4.04 11.46
CA LEU A 50 -4.61 -2.69 11.09
C LEU A 50 -6.14 -2.63 10.96
N ASN A 51 -6.77 -3.65 10.40
CA ASN A 51 -8.22 -3.71 10.26
C ASN A 51 -8.94 -3.89 11.60
N GLU A 52 -8.33 -4.58 12.57
CA GLU A 52 -8.85 -4.66 13.93
C GLU A 52 -8.75 -3.31 14.65
N GLU A 53 -7.59 -2.65 14.56
CA GLU A 53 -7.36 -1.33 15.18
C GLU A 53 -8.27 -0.24 14.58
N MET A 54 -8.53 -0.26 13.26
CA MET A 54 -9.39 0.71 12.59
C MET A 54 -10.89 0.56 12.89
N LYS A 55 -11.32 -0.54 13.51
CA LYS A 55 -12.71 -0.77 13.93
C LYS A 55 -13.01 -0.22 15.32
N ARG A 56 -11.98 0.24 16.04
CA ARG A 56 -12.08 0.84 17.36
C ARG A 56 -12.39 2.33 17.27
#